data_AF-A0A962M7S1-F1
#
_entry.id   AF-A0A962M7S1-F1
#
_cell.length_a   1.000
_cell.length_b   1.000
_cell.length_c   1.000
_cell.angle_alpha   90.00
_cell.angle_beta   90.00
_cell.angle_gamma   90.00
#
_symmetry.space_group_name_H-M   'P 1'
#
loop_
_entity.id
_entity.type
_entity.pdbx_description
1 polymer ?
#
loop_
_entity_poly.entity_id
_entity_poly.type
_entity_poly.pdbx_seq_one_letter_code
_entity_poly.pdbx_strand_id
1 'polypeptide(L)'
;MGPYSSTYISTATTTTCKSGRGVLRKILITETAAGAITIYDNTAASGTVLAAFKASVAEGEYEFNVRFGTGLTIVTAGASKVTAIWE
;
A
#
# COMPACT_ATOMS: atom_id res chain seq x y z
N MET A 1 5.62 -7.84 -18.44
CA MET A 1 4.81 -7.01 -17.51
C MET A 1 3.36 -7.32 -17.82
N GLY A 2 2.69 -8.01 -16.91
CA GLY A 2 1.24 -8.17 -16.94
C GLY A 2 0.52 -6.84 -16.72
N PRO A 3 -0.80 -6.79 -16.91
CA PRO A 3 -1.58 -5.59 -16.63
C PRO A 3 -1.52 -5.27 -15.13
N TYR A 4 -1.33 -3.99 -14.80
CA TYR A 4 -1.39 -3.53 -13.41
C TYR A 4 -2.82 -3.62 -12.87
N SER A 5 -2.95 -4.05 -11.63
CA SER A 5 -4.16 -3.98 -10.82
C SER A 5 -4.09 -2.80 -9.85
N SER A 6 -5.25 -2.34 -9.39
CA SER A 6 -5.33 -1.30 -8.37
C SER A 6 -6.25 -1.69 -7.21
N THR A 7 -5.95 -1.18 -6.03
CA THR A 7 -6.76 -1.36 -4.82
C THR A 7 -6.97 -0.01 -4.16
N TYR A 8 -8.23 0.41 -4.04
CA TYR A 8 -8.60 1.63 -3.33
C TYR A 8 -9.01 1.30 -1.90
N ILE A 9 -8.44 2.04 -0.95
CA ILE A 9 -8.68 1.93 0.49
C ILE A 9 -9.10 3.32 0.97
N SER A 10 -10.21 3.42 1.70
CA SER A 10 -10.77 4.70 2.18
C SER A 10 -11.04 4.74 3.69
N THR A 11 -10.74 3.66 4.40
CA THR A 11 -11.00 3.49 5.83
C THR A 11 -9.75 3.01 6.56
N ALA A 12 -9.74 3.07 7.90
CA ALA A 12 -8.70 2.47 8.71
C ALA A 12 -8.87 0.94 8.70
N THR A 13 -7.98 0.23 8.00
CA THR A 13 -8.12 -1.22 7.79
C THR A 13 -6.78 -1.87 7.46
N THR A 14 -6.77 -3.21 7.52
CA THR A 14 -5.71 -4.03 6.95
C THR A 14 -6.24 -4.68 5.68
N THR A 15 -5.63 -4.37 4.54
CA THR A 15 -6.06 -4.89 3.23
C THR A 15 -4.91 -5.65 2.58
N THR A 16 -5.13 -6.92 2.26
CA THR A 16 -4.23 -7.69 1.40
C THR A 16 -4.62 -7.43 -0.05
N CYS A 17 -3.84 -6.61 -0.75
CA CYS A 17 -4.07 -6.20 -2.13
C CYS A 17 -3.77 -7.33 -3.11
N LYS A 18 -2.69 -8.08 -2.88
CA LYS A 18 -2.29 -9.24 -3.69
C LYS A 18 -1.69 -10.33 -2.81
N SER A 19 -1.99 -11.59 -3.11
CA SER A 19 -1.26 -12.74 -2.59
C SER A 19 -0.25 -13.26 -3.63
N GLY A 20 0.89 -13.73 -3.15
CA GLY A 20 1.98 -14.20 -4.00
C GLY A 20 2.90 -13.08 -4.49
N ARG A 21 3.77 -13.44 -5.44
CA ARG A 21 4.87 -12.58 -5.92
C ARG A 21 4.35 -11.50 -6.85
N GLY A 22 4.93 -10.31 -6.78
CA GLY A 22 4.56 -9.19 -7.67
C GLY A 22 5.46 -7.97 -7.51
N VAL A 23 5.04 -6.86 -8.09
CA VAL A 23 5.74 -5.56 -8.01
C VAL A 23 4.77 -4.49 -7.55
N LEU A 24 5.13 -3.75 -6.51
CA LEU A 24 4.46 -2.52 -6.13
C LEU A 24 5.03 -1.39 -6.99
N ARG A 25 4.21 -0.86 -7.91
CA ARG A 25 4.60 0.24 -8.81
C ARG A 25 4.55 1.55 -8.05
N LYS A 26 3.35 1.94 -7.60
CA LYS A 26 3.13 3.23 -6.93
C LYS A 26 1.93 3.22 -5.99
N ILE A 27 1.94 4.16 -5.05
CA ILE A 27 0.85 4.47 -4.14
C ILE A 27 0.40 5.91 -4.43
N LEU A 28 -0.89 6.11 -4.63
CA LEU A 28 -1.49 7.43 -4.70
C LEU A 28 -2.21 7.70 -3.40
N ILE A 29 -1.92 8.85 -2.79
CA ILE A 29 -2.63 9.36 -1.63
C ILE A 29 -3.45 10.55 -2.13
N THR A 30 -4.77 10.45 -2.04
CA THR A 30 -5.70 11.45 -2.62
C THR A 30 -6.36 12.35 -1.57
N GLU A 31 -6.00 12.16 -0.29
CA GLU A 31 -6.30 13.08 0.78
C GLU A 31 -5.19 13.03 1.82
N THR A 32 -5.05 14.07 2.65
CA THR A 32 -4.08 14.06 3.74
C THR A 32 -4.33 12.86 4.65
N ALA A 33 -3.33 11.99 4.82
CA ALA A 33 -3.51 10.74 5.55
C ALA A 33 -3.84 11.01 7.03
N ALA A 34 -5.01 10.57 7.51
CA ALA A 34 -5.40 10.74 8.91
C ALA A 34 -4.64 9.82 9.88
N GLY A 35 -3.90 8.82 9.36
CA GLY A 35 -3.07 7.92 10.16
C GLY A 35 -1.85 7.43 9.39
N ALA A 36 -0.98 6.68 10.06
CA ALA A 36 0.15 6.06 9.41
C ALA A 36 -0.32 5.00 8.40
N ILE A 37 0.41 4.87 7.29
CA ILE A 37 0.16 3.86 6.26
C ILE A 37 1.40 2.98 6.19
N THR A 38 1.26 1.68 6.44
CA THR A 38 2.39 0.74 6.39
C THR A 38 2.12 -0.35 5.37
N ILE A 39 3.11 -0.65 4.56
CA ILE A 39 3.04 -1.60 3.44
C ILE A 39 4.00 -2.75 3.74
N TYR A 40 3.50 -3.97 3.65
CA TYR A 40 4.22 -5.19 3.99
C TYR A 40 4.34 -6.13 2.78
N ASP A 41 5.48 -6.82 2.69
CA ASP A 41 5.67 -8.00 1.84
C ASP A 41 5.23 -9.26 2.60
N ASN A 42 3.93 -9.44 2.71
CA ASN A 42 3.32 -10.59 3.37
C ASN A 42 1.81 -10.63 3.01
N THR A 43 1.12 -11.70 3.39
CA THR A 43 -0.35 -11.78 3.34
C THR A 43 -1.02 -11.36 4.66
N ALA A 44 -0.22 -10.98 5.65
CA ALA A 44 -0.62 -10.46 6.95
C ALA A 44 0.12 -9.15 7.24
N ALA A 45 -0.40 -8.34 8.17
CA ALA A 45 0.21 -7.08 8.61
C ALA A 45 1.45 -7.30 9.50
N SER A 46 2.44 -8.03 9.01
CA SER A 46 3.65 -8.39 9.75
C SER A 46 4.79 -8.75 8.81
N GLY A 47 6.00 -8.86 9.35
CA GLY A 47 7.19 -9.22 8.59
C GLY A 47 7.83 -8.00 7.92
N THR A 48 8.28 -8.18 6.68
CA THR A 48 9.07 -7.18 5.96
C THR A 48 8.21 -5.97 5.58
N VAL A 49 8.59 -4.79 6.07
CA VAL A 49 7.99 -3.51 5.66
C VAL A 49 8.64 -3.05 4.36
N LEU A 50 7.83 -2.86 3.32
CA LEU A 50 8.25 -2.31 2.02
C LEU A 50 8.30 -0.78 2.04
N ALA A 51 7.32 -0.16 2.69
CA ALA A 51 7.22 1.28 2.82
C ALA A 51 6.36 1.66 4.03
N ALA A 52 6.64 2.81 4.62
CA ALA A 52 5.83 3.37 5.70
C ALA A 52 5.71 4.88 5.53
N PHE A 53 4.49 5.39 5.70
CA PHE A 53 4.18 6.81 5.70
C PHE A 53 3.74 7.23 7.09
N LYS A 54 4.25 8.37 7.54
CA LYS A 54 3.79 9.03 8.76
C LYS A 54 2.34 9.52 8.59
N ALA A 55 1.66 9.73 9.71
CA ALA A 55 0.40 10.46 9.72
C ALA A 55 0.59 11.87 9.13
N SER A 56 -0.47 12.39 8.52
CA SER A 56 -0.51 13.69 7.83
C SER A 56 0.50 13.82 6.69
N VAL A 57 0.85 12.71 6.03
CA VAL A 57 1.52 12.80 4.74
C VAL A 57 0.59 13.50 3.74
N ALA A 58 1.17 14.38 2.93
CA ALA A 58 0.43 15.13 1.92
C ALA A 58 -0.06 14.19 0.80
N GLU A 59 -1.10 14.65 0.10
CA GLU A 59 -1.55 14.02 -1.13
C GLU A 59 -0.45 14.06 -2.21
N GLY A 60 -0.40 13.01 -3.02
CA GLY A 60 0.62 12.86 -4.05
C GLY A 60 0.77 11.43 -4.55
N GLU A 61 1.62 11.29 -5.57
CA GLU A 61 2.03 9.99 -6.11
C GLU A 61 3.41 9.62 -5.55
N TYR A 62 3.50 8.40 -5.01
CA TYR A 62 4.72 7.84 -4.45
C TYR A 62 5.08 6.56 -5.21
N GLU A 63 6.13 6.64 -6.04
CA GLU A 63 6.61 5.51 -6.84
C GLU A 63 7.69 4.71 -6.09
N PHE A 64 7.60 3.38 -6.12
CA PHE A 64 8.49 2.47 -5.39
C PHE A 64 9.23 1.50 -6.30
N ASN A 65 8.52 0.87 -7.24
CA ASN A 65 9.05 -0.17 -8.14
C ASN A 65 9.73 -1.33 -7.41
N VAL A 66 9.20 -1.70 -6.24
CA VAL A 66 9.78 -2.72 -5.38
C VAL A 66 9.07 -4.06 -5.59
N ARG A 67 9.85 -5.13 -5.59
CA ARG A 67 9.33 -6.51 -5.67
C ARG A 67 8.86 -6.97 -4.29
N PHE A 68 7.79 -7.75 -4.27
CA PHE A 68 7.35 -8.49 -3.10
C PHE A 68 7.21 -9.98 -3.44
N GLY A 69 7.54 -10.84 -2.48
CA GLY A 69 7.65 -12.28 -2.66
C GLY A 69 6.45 -13.07 -2.15
N THR A 70 5.86 -12.64 -1.04
CA THR A 70 4.81 -13.39 -0.33
C THR A 70 3.42 -12.80 -0.59
N GLY A 71 3.32 -11.47 -0.58
CA GLY A 71 2.07 -10.76 -0.81
C GLY A 71 2.25 -9.26 -0.61
N LEU A 72 1.22 -8.49 -0.94
CA LEU A 72 1.16 -7.06 -0.72
C LEU A 72 0.03 -6.77 0.26
N THR A 73 0.36 -6.45 1.51
CA THR A 73 -0.61 -6.04 2.53
C THR A 73 -0.37 -4.59 2.94
N ILE A 74 -1.43 -3.80 2.96
CA ILE A 74 -1.42 -2.39 3.36
C ILE A 74 -2.26 -2.21 4.61
N VAL A 75 -1.71 -1.51 5.60
CA VAL A 75 -2.37 -1.14 6.84
C VAL A 75 -2.52 0.36 6.88
N THR A 76 -3.75 0.84 7.03
CA THR A 76 -4.09 2.23 7.27
C THR A 76 -4.54 2.37 8.73
N ALA A 77 -3.78 3.10 9.54
CA ALA A 77 -4.10 3.29 10.97
C ALA A 77 -5.22 4.33 11.20
N GLY A 78 -5.59 5.09 10.17
CA GLY A 78 -6.69 6.06 10.17
C GLY A 78 -7.41 6.05 8.81
N ALA A 79 -8.56 6.71 8.72
CA ALA A 79 -9.27 6.88 7.45
C ALA A 79 -8.38 7.69 6.49
N SER A 80 -7.91 7.07 5.42
CA SER A 80 -7.06 7.70 4.42
C SER A 80 -7.43 7.13 3.06
N LYS A 81 -7.64 7.99 2.07
CA LYS A 81 -7.86 7.60 0.68
C LYS A 81 -6.53 7.29 0.01
N VAL A 82 -6.30 6.00 -0.18
CA VAL A 82 -5.07 5.45 -0.74
C VAL A 82 -5.43 4.52 -1.89
N THR A 83 -4.78 4.70 -3.04
CA THR A 83 -4.86 3.78 -4.17
C THR A 83 -3.50 3.12 -4.37
N ALA A 84 -3.42 1.81 -4.18
CA ALA A 84 -2.23 1.04 -4.48
C ALA A 84 -2.28 0.49 -5.90
N ILE A 85 -1.18 0.58 -6.64
CA ILE A 85 -1.04 0.05 -8.00
C ILE A 85 0.08 -0.98 -8.04
N TRP A 86 -0.24 -2.21 -8.45
CA TRP A 86 0.63 -3.38 -8.36
C TRP A 86 0.44 -4.34 -9.54
N GLU A 87 1.44 -5.19 -9.81
CA GLU A 87 1.40 -6.29 -10.81
C GLU A 87 1.03 -7.62 -10.16
#